data_AF-A0A2N0KTG2-F1
#
_entry.id   AF-A0A2N0KTG2-F1
#
_cell.length_a   1.000
_cell.length_b   1.000
_cell.length_c   1.000
_cell.angle_alpha   90.00
_cell.angle_beta   90.00
_cell.angle_gamma   90.00
#
_symmetry.space_group_name_H-M   'P 1'
#
loop_
_entity.id
_entity.type
_entity.pdbx_description
1 polymer ?
#
loop_
_entity_poly.entity_id
_entity_poly.type
_entity_poly.pdbx_seq_one_letter_code
_entity_poly.pdbx_strand_id
1 'polypeptide(L)' 'MLSHLEQLQQAREPLDLAGVMPPPGRFTKIRDAFKQADTTNLSPVRAILGTDYSYAEIRAVRLYIRQKQLTDARR' A
#
# COMPACT_ATOMS: atom_id res chain seq x y z
N MET A 1 16.19 -1.35 24.39
CA MET A 1 14.96 -2.14 24.19
C MET A 1 14.68 -2.25 22.71
N LEU A 2 15.14 -3.37 22.15
CA LEU A 2 14.64 -4.08 20.98
C LEU A 2 14.15 -3.23 19.80
N SER A 3 15.12 -2.73 19.05
CA SER A 3 15.09 -2.38 17.62
C SER A 3 14.71 -3.58 16.72
N HIS A 4 13.77 -4.43 17.15
CA HIS A 4 13.44 -5.71 16.50
C HIS A 4 12.33 -5.57 15.43
N LEU A 5 11.79 -4.36 15.24
CA LEU A 5 10.78 -4.07 14.23
C LEU A 5 11.33 -3.37 12.97
N GLU A 6 12.65 -3.34 12.80
CA GLU A 6 13.27 -2.83 11.56
C GLU A 6 13.72 -3.96 10.61
N GLN A 7 13.74 -5.22 11.05
CA GLN A 7 14.14 -6.35 10.20
C GLN A 7 13.01 -6.97 9.35
N LEU A 8 11.76 -6.50 9.50
CA LEU A 8 10.66 -6.86 8.60
C LEU A 8 10.65 -6.08 7.28
N GLN A 9 11.75 -5.41 6.92
CA GLN A 9 12.01 -4.98 5.53
C GLN A 9 12.42 -6.14 4.61
N GLN A 10 12.69 -7.34 5.15
CA GLN A 10 13.10 -8.52 4.38
C GLN A 10 11.99 -9.55 4.12
N ALA A 11 10.72 -9.22 4.36
CA ALA A 11 9.63 -10.12 4.00
C ALA A 11 9.49 -10.21 2.46
N ARG A 12 10.32 -11.10 1.87
CA ARG A 12 10.12 -11.75 0.57
C ARG A 12 8.97 -12.77 0.62
N GLU A 13 8.15 -12.74 1.66
CA GLU A 13 6.90 -13.48 1.70
C GLU A 13 5.77 -12.62 1.15
N PRO A 14 4.94 -13.16 0.25
CA PRO A 14 3.70 -12.49 -0.13
C PRO A 14 2.84 -12.35 1.12
N LEU A 15 2.76 -11.13 1.66
CA LEU A 15 1.76 -10.83 2.68
C LEU A 15 0.39 -11.20 2.11
N ASP A 16 -0.39 -11.99 2.85
CA ASP A 16 -1.78 -12.25 2.52
C ASP A 16 -2.58 -10.96 2.73
N LEU A 17 -2.70 -10.19 1.65
CA LEU A 17 -3.46 -8.95 1.62
C LEU A 17 -4.96 -9.21 1.44
N ALA A 18 -5.41 -10.45 1.20
CA ALA A 18 -6.80 -10.75 0.84
C ALA A 18 -7.80 -10.31 1.91
N GLY A 19 -7.41 -10.40 3.19
CA GLY A 19 -8.26 -9.99 4.33
C GLY A 19 -8.33 -8.48 4.60
N VAL A 20 -7.46 -7.66 3.98
CA VAL A 20 -7.35 -6.21 4.23
C VAL A 20 -7.56 -5.39 2.95
N MET A 21 -7.67 -6.06 1.80
CA MET A 21 -7.85 -5.40 0.53
C MET A 21 -9.24 -4.75 0.46
N PRO A 22 -9.31 -3.45 0.11
CA PRO A 22 -10.57 -2.77 -0.04
C PRO A 22 -11.35 -3.31 -1.25
N PRO A 23 -12.68 -3.13 -1.29
CA PRO A 23 -13.49 -3.46 -2.46
C PRO A 23 -12.94 -2.83 -3.76
N PRO A 24 -13.18 -3.44 -4.94
CA PRO A 24 -12.56 -3.01 -6.21
C PRO A 24 -12.71 -1.52 -6.53
N GLY A 25 -13.86 -0.92 -6.22
CA GLY A 25 -14.10 0.51 -6.43
C GLY A 25 -13.22 1.40 -5.54
N ARG A 26 -13.04 1.02 -4.27
CA ARG A 26 -12.17 1.75 -3.32
C ARG A 26 -10.70 1.51 -3.64
N PHE A 27 -10.33 0.29 -4.05
CA PHE A 27 -9.00 -0.03 -4.53
C PHE A 27 -8.56 0.89 -5.67
N THR A 28 -9.40 1.02 -6.72
CA THR A 28 -9.10 1.87 -7.88
C THR A 28 -8.86 3.32 -7.45
N LYS A 29 -9.74 3.88 -6.60
CA LYS A 29 -9.60 5.26 -6.10
C LYS A 29 -8.29 5.46 -5.32
N ILE A 30 -7.94 4.53 -4.43
CA ILE A 30 -6.69 4.61 -3.66
C ILE A 30 -5.48 4.52 -4.60
N ARG A 31 -5.49 3.58 -5.54
CA ARG A 31 -4.41 3.43 -6.53
C ARG A 31 -4.22 4.68 -7.37
N ASP A 32 -5.31 5.30 -7.80
CA ASP A 32 -5.25 6.50 -8.64
C ASP A 32 -4.81 7.72 -7.81
N ALA A 33 -5.16 7.80 -6.52
CA ALA A 33 -4.61 8.79 -5.60
C ALA A 33 -3.09 8.64 -5.40
N PHE A 34 -2.55 7.42 -5.34
CA PHE A 34 -1.10 7.19 -5.34
C PHE A 34 -0.43 7.70 -6.61
N LYS A 35 -1.05 7.49 -7.78
CA LYS A 35 -0.53 8.01 -9.07
C LYS A 35 -0.60 9.53 -9.12
N GLN A 36 -1.71 10.12 -8.68
CA GLN A 36 -1.91 11.56 -8.68
C GLN A 36 -0.93 12.27 -7.74
N ALA A 37 -0.62 11.66 -6.59
CA ALA A 37 0.33 12.20 -5.62
C ALA A 37 1.81 11.96 -6.00
N ASP A 38 2.07 11.17 -7.04
CA ASP A 38 3.40 10.70 -7.47
C ASP A 38 4.33 10.33 -6.30
N THR A 39 3.80 9.57 -5.35
CA THR A 39 4.49 9.27 -4.10
C THR A 39 4.10 7.90 -3.57
N THR A 40 4.86 7.39 -2.61
CA THR A 40 4.47 6.20 -1.82
C THR A 40 4.13 6.55 -0.36
N ASN A 41 4.10 7.84 -0.04
CA ASN A 41 3.74 8.36 1.28
C ASN A 41 2.23 8.30 1.50
N LEU A 42 1.83 7.87 2.70
CA LEU A 42 0.42 7.68 3.06
C LEU A 42 -0.30 9.01 3.31
N SER A 43 0.37 10.00 3.91
CA SER A 43 -0.27 11.27 4.27
C SER A 43 -0.77 12.09 3.07
N PRO A 44 0.00 12.29 1.98
CA PRO A 44 -0.49 13.01 0.82
C PRO A 44 -1.67 12.28 0.15
N VAL A 45 -1.59 10.95 0.06
CA VAL A 45 -2.64 10.10 -0.51
C VAL A 45 -3.90 10.15 0.34
N ARG A 46 -3.76 10.15 1.67
CA ARG A 46 -4.86 10.34 2.62
C ARG A 46 -5.53 11.71 2.45
N ALA A 47 -4.75 12.76 2.21
CA ALA A 47 -5.28 14.10 1.97
C ALA A 47 -6.12 14.17 0.68
N ILE A 48 -5.71 13.49 -0.40
CA ILE A 48 -6.47 13.40 -1.65
C ILE A 48 -7.77 12.61 -1.47
N LEU A 49 -7.70 11.49 -0.74
CA LEU A 49 -8.83 10.58 -0.55
C LEU A 49 -9.86 11.07 0.47
N GLY A 50 -9.47 11.97 1.38
CA GLY A 50 -10.30 12.41 2.50
C GLY A 50 -10.40 11.37 3.63
N THR A 51 -11.20 11.68 4.64
CA THR A 51 -11.33 10.89 5.88
C THR A 51 -12.07 9.56 5.71
N ASP A 52 -12.80 9.38 4.61
CA ASP A 52 -13.65 8.21 4.35
C ASP A 52 -12.90 6.91 4.10
N TYR A 53 -11.61 7.01 3.78
CA TYR A 53 -10.72 5.85 3.65
C TYR A 53 -10.15 5.49 5.02
N SER A 54 -9.42 4.39 5.17
CA SER A 54 -8.63 4.16 6.39
C SER A 54 -7.16 4.08 6.03
N TYR A 55 -6.28 4.43 6.97
CA TYR A 55 -4.85 4.20 6.77
C TYR A 55 -4.52 2.72 6.55
N ALA A 56 -5.35 1.79 7.02
CA ALA A 56 -5.21 0.36 6.77
C ALA A 56 -5.45 0.02 5.28
N GLU A 57 -6.56 0.49 4.70
CA GLU A 57 -6.86 0.30 3.26
C GLU A 57 -5.77 0.92 2.39
N ILE A 58 -5.33 2.14 2.71
CA ILE A 58 -4.30 2.83 1.92
C ILE A 58 -2.96 2.08 2.00
N ARG A 59 -2.60 1.53 3.17
CA ARG A 59 -1.40 0.68 3.33
C ARG A 59 -1.50 -0.61 2.52
N ALA A 60 -2.65 -1.28 2.53
CA ALA A 60 -2.86 -2.52 1.79
C ALA A 60 -2.64 -2.32 0.29
N VAL A 61 -3.24 -1.28 -0.29
CA VAL A 61 -3.07 -0.95 -1.71
C VAL A 61 -1.62 -0.59 -2.03
N ARG A 62 -0.92 0.15 -1.15
CA ARG A 62 0.51 0.46 -1.34
C ARG A 62 1.36 -0.80 -1.40
N LEU A 63 1.11 -1.76 -0.51
CA LEU A 63 1.82 -3.04 -0.47
C LEU A 63 1.59 -3.82 -1.77
N TYR A 64 0.34 -3.87 -2.25
CA TYR A 64 0.00 -4.47 -3.54
C TYR A 64 0.77 -3.84 -4.71
N ILE A 65 0.80 -2.50 -4.79
CA ILE A 65 1.53 -1.78 -5.85
C ILE A 65 3.03 -2.13 -5.81
N ARG A 66 3.64 -2.14 -4.62
CA ARG A 66 5.07 -2.48 -4.45
C ARG A 66 5.38 -3.94 -4.80
N GLN A 67 4.52 -4.89 -4.41
CA GLN A 67 4.69 -6.30 -4.78
C GLN A 67 4.61 -6.50 -6.29
N LYS A 68 3.66 -5.81 -6.95
CA LYS A 68 3.54 -5.85 -8.42
C LYS A 68 4.79 -5.28 -9.10
N GLN A 69 5.28 -4.11 -8.67
CA GLN A 69 6.51 -3.51 -9.19
C GLN A 69 7.73 -4.42 -9.03
N LEU A 70 7.87 -5.09 -7.87
CA LEU A 70 8.95 -6.04 -7.64
C LEU A 70 8.86 -7.29 -8.54
N THR A 71 7.64 -7.72 -8.88
CA THR A 71 7.40 -8.85 -9.78
C THR A 71 7.65 -8.46 -11.24
N ASP A 72 7.22 -7.26 -11.64
CA ASP A 72 7.43 -6.72 -12.99
C ASP A 72 8.92 -6.43 -13.26
N ALA A 73 9.68 -5.96 -12.26
CA ALA A 73 11.12 -5.71 -12.37
C ALA A 73 11.98 -6.99 -12.48
N ARG A 74 11.39 -8.17 -12.32
CA ARG A 74 12.06 -9.48 -12.45
C ARG A 74 11.85 -10.14 -13.82
N ARG A 75 11.09 -9.50 -14.72
CA ARG A 75 10.92 -9.90 -16.12
C ARG A 75 11.76 -9.03 -17.03
#